data_AF-A0A7J9Y7Z6-F1
#
_entry.id   AF-A0A7J9Y7Z6-F1
#
_cell.length_a   1.000
_cell.length_b   1.000
_cell.length_c   1.000
_cell.angle_alpha   90.00
_cell.angle_beta   90.00
_cell.angle_gamma   90.00
#
_symmetry.space_group_name_H-M   'P 1'
#
loop_
_entity.id
_entity.type
_entity.pdbx_description
1 polymer ?
#
loop_
_entity_poly.entity_id
_entity_poly.type
_entity_poly.pdbx_seq_one_letter_code
_entity_poly.pdbx_strand_id
1 'polypeptide(L)'
;MTVAPVAAASADRTRPDVLDGPFTTRQLLRIDEALMAADSETGLTFSVYVGPLDEPTRQHAERLHDRLPDQASAALIAISPNQRVLEIVTGEQANARLPRQACALAALSMTATFGGGDLTGGIVTGLRMLTDQSRG
;
A
#
# COMPACT_ATOMS: atom_id res chain seq x y z
N MET A 1 34.62 45.08 -24.29
CA MET A 1 33.47 45.19 -23.37
C MET A 1 32.41 44.20 -23.86
N THR A 2 32.43 42.98 -23.35
CA THR A 2 31.39 41.97 -23.66
C THR A 2 30.71 41.62 -22.34
N VAL A 3 29.45 42.00 -22.27
CA VAL A 3 28.54 41.79 -21.15
C VAL A 3 27.98 40.37 -21.28
N ALA A 4 28.07 39.57 -20.22
CA ALA A 4 27.35 38.31 -20.13
C ALA A 4 25.85 38.58 -19.94
N PRO A 5 24.93 37.82 -20.57
CA PRO A 5 23.55 37.81 -20.13
C PRO A 5 23.33 36.74 -19.06
N VAL A 6 22.58 37.19 -18.06
CA VAL A 6 22.20 36.56 -16.81
C VAL A 6 21.25 35.37 -17.05
N ALA A 7 21.31 34.41 -16.13
CA ALA A 7 20.45 33.23 -16.07
C ALA A 7 18.95 33.59 -16.12
N ALA A 8 18.19 32.91 -16.98
CA ALA A 8 16.74 32.88 -16.88
C ALA A 8 16.34 31.70 -15.98
N ALA A 9 15.80 32.05 -14.81
CA ALA A 9 15.33 31.15 -13.78
C ALA A 9 14.30 30.14 -14.31
N SER A 10 14.50 28.87 -13.95
CA SER A 10 13.54 27.79 -14.13
C SER A 10 12.26 28.12 -13.34
N ALA A 11 11.14 28.26 -14.04
CA ALA A 11 9.85 28.46 -13.40
C ALA A 11 9.44 27.18 -12.65
N ASP A 12 9.68 27.20 -11.35
CA ASP A 12 9.12 26.28 -10.35
C ASP A 12 7.60 26.40 -10.38
N ARG A 13 6.95 25.46 -11.06
CA ARG A 13 5.51 25.24 -10.98
C ARG A 13 5.29 24.28 -9.84
N THR A 14 5.05 24.85 -8.66
CA THR A 14 4.66 24.18 -7.41
C THR A 14 3.59 23.12 -7.71
N ARG A 15 4.03 21.87 -7.86
CA ARG A 15 3.17 20.70 -7.79
C ARG A 15 3.11 20.31 -6.32
N PRO A 16 1.93 20.05 -5.75
CA PRO A 16 1.82 19.68 -4.35
C PRO A 16 2.64 18.41 -4.08
N ASP A 17 3.38 18.41 -2.97
CA ASP A 17 4.34 17.41 -2.43
C ASP A 17 3.83 15.95 -2.33
N VAL A 18 2.60 15.66 -2.76
CA VAL A 18 2.01 14.31 -2.76
C VAL A 18 2.69 13.39 -3.79
N LEU A 19 3.51 13.95 -4.70
CA LEU A 19 4.18 13.23 -5.79
C LEU A 19 5.57 12.66 -5.45
N ASP A 20 6.11 12.92 -4.25
CA ASP A 20 7.42 12.39 -3.81
C ASP A 20 7.32 11.00 -3.13
N GLY A 21 6.21 10.29 -3.35
CA GLY A 21 6.05 8.90 -2.95
C GLY A 21 6.68 7.93 -3.98
N PRO A 22 6.85 6.65 -3.65
CA PRO A 22 7.40 5.63 -4.56
C PRO A 22 6.50 5.29 -5.76
N PHE A 23 5.42 6.07 -5.97
CA PHE A 23 4.40 5.82 -6.98
C PHE A 23 4.13 7.05 -7.82
N THR A 24 4.06 6.84 -9.13
CA THR A 24 3.47 7.80 -10.06
C THR A 24 1.97 7.92 -9.85
N THR A 25 1.36 9.01 -10.33
CA THR A 25 -0.10 9.21 -10.28
C THR A 25 -0.88 8.04 -10.88
N ARG A 26 -0.41 7.46 -12.00
CA ARG A 26 -1.07 6.30 -12.63
C ARG A 26 -0.99 5.05 -11.77
N GLN A 27 0.11 4.86 -11.04
CA GLN A 27 0.26 3.73 -10.11
C GLN A 27 -0.65 3.90 -8.90
N LEU A 28 -0.73 5.10 -8.33
CA LEU A 28 -1.66 5.41 -7.24
C LEU A 28 -3.11 5.15 -7.65
N LEU A 29 -3.52 5.60 -8.85
CA LEU A 29 -4.88 5.36 -9.35
C LEU A 29 -5.20 3.86 -9.46
N ARG A 30 -4.26 3.04 -9.92
CA ARG A 30 -4.45 1.58 -9.99
C ARG A 30 -4.59 0.93 -8.61
N ILE A 31 -3.84 1.43 -7.62
CA ILE A 31 -3.95 0.93 -6.24
C ILE A 31 -5.30 1.33 -5.66
N ASP A 32 -5.73 2.57 -5.87
CA ASP A 32 -7.02 3.10 -5.42
C ASP A 32 -8.19 2.32 -6.03
N GLU A 33 -8.16 2.06 -7.33
CA GLU A 33 -9.15 1.22 -8.03
C GLU A 33 -9.20 -0.20 -7.43
N ALA A 34 -8.06 -0.79 -7.09
CA ALA A 34 -8.00 -2.12 -6.49
C ALA A 34 -8.53 -2.13 -5.05
N LEU A 35 -8.26 -1.07 -4.27
CA LEU A 35 -8.80 -0.90 -2.92
C LEU A 35 -10.31 -0.75 -2.96
N MET A 36 -10.84 0.16 -3.79
CA MET A 36 -12.29 0.36 -3.92
C MET A 36 -13.02 -0.92 -4.36
N ALA A 37 -12.42 -1.70 -5.27
CA ALA A 37 -12.98 -2.99 -5.67
C ALA A 37 -12.99 -3.99 -4.50
N ALA A 38 -11.87 -4.12 -3.77
CA ALA A 38 -11.78 -5.01 -2.62
C ALA A 38 -12.78 -4.62 -1.50
N ASP A 39 -12.89 -3.34 -1.19
CA ASP A 39 -13.82 -2.84 -0.18
C ASP A 39 -15.27 -3.17 -0.54
N SER A 40 -15.65 -2.86 -1.78
CA SER A 40 -17.01 -3.11 -2.30
C SER A 40 -17.37 -4.59 -2.32
N GLU A 41 -16.43 -5.45 -2.73
CA GLU A 41 -16.69 -6.88 -2.91
C GLU A 41 -16.70 -7.67 -1.60
N THR A 42 -15.97 -7.22 -0.58
CA THR A 42 -15.82 -7.93 0.70
C THR A 42 -16.65 -7.32 1.83
N GLY A 43 -16.99 -6.03 1.72
CA GLY A 43 -17.54 -5.23 2.82
C GLY A 43 -16.52 -4.90 3.92
N LEU A 44 -15.23 -5.14 3.69
CA LEU A 44 -14.13 -4.76 4.58
C LEU A 44 -13.56 -3.39 4.17
N THR A 45 -12.76 -2.78 5.05
CA THR A 45 -11.98 -1.59 4.71
C THR A 45 -10.51 -1.98 4.53
N PHE A 46 -10.06 -2.09 3.29
CA PHE A 46 -8.66 -2.30 2.98
C PHE A 46 -7.89 -0.99 3.06
N SER A 47 -6.66 -1.08 3.55
CA SER A 47 -5.73 0.05 3.60
C SER A 47 -4.33 -0.42 3.28
N VAL A 48 -3.59 0.41 2.54
CA VAL A 48 -2.20 0.15 2.18
C VAL A 48 -1.31 1.24 2.74
N TYR A 49 -0.32 0.85 3.53
CA TYR A 49 0.76 1.71 3.99
C TYR A 49 2.05 1.32 3.27
N VAL A 50 2.75 2.30 2.71
CA VAL A 50 4.06 2.09 2.08
C VAL A 50 5.05 3.08 2.67
N GLY A 51 6.02 2.56 3.42
CA GLY A 51 6.96 3.40 4.16
C GLY A 51 7.79 2.62 5.18
N PRO A 52 8.67 3.31 5.92
CA PRO A 52 9.48 2.68 6.97
C PRO A 52 8.62 2.16 8.12
N LEU A 53 9.00 1.00 8.67
CA LEU A 53 8.39 0.40 9.85
C LEU A 53 9.42 0.32 10.98
N ASP A 54 9.22 1.10 12.04
CA ASP A 54 9.91 0.94 13.33
C ASP A 54 9.89 -0.50 13.86
N GLU A 55 10.99 -0.91 14.49
CA GLU A 55 11.09 -2.21 15.14
C GLU A 55 10.44 -2.19 16.55
N PRO A 56 9.70 -3.24 16.94
CA PRO A 56 9.35 -4.42 16.15
C PRO A 56 8.33 -4.10 15.05
N THR A 57 8.61 -4.51 13.81
CA THR A 57 7.83 -4.14 12.61
C THR A 57 6.37 -4.57 12.70
N ARG A 58 6.14 -5.76 13.26
CA ARG A 58 4.79 -6.28 13.52
C ARG A 58 3.98 -5.35 14.42
N GLN A 59 4.57 -4.92 15.52
CA GLN A 59 3.91 -4.03 16.48
C GLN A 59 3.65 -2.65 15.88
N HIS A 60 4.53 -2.16 15.02
CA HIS A 60 4.29 -0.92 14.31
C HIS A 60 3.14 -1.05 13.29
N ALA A 61 3.09 -2.13 12.53
CA ALA A 61 1.97 -2.41 11.64
C ALA A 61 0.64 -2.49 12.41
N GLU A 62 0.63 -3.09 13.60
CA GLU A 62 -0.55 -3.11 14.49
C GLU A 62 -0.94 -1.69 14.93
N ARG A 63 0.00 -0.85 15.37
CA ARG A 63 -0.27 0.56 15.69
C ARG A 63 -0.80 1.38 14.50
N LEU A 64 -0.36 1.07 13.29
CA LEU A 64 -0.88 1.70 12.07
C LEU A 64 -2.31 1.25 11.80
N HIS A 65 -2.63 -0.01 12.03
CA HIS A 65 -3.98 -0.57 11.90
C HIS A 65 -4.94 0.03 12.94
N ASP A 66 -4.49 0.18 14.19
CA ASP A 66 -5.25 0.81 15.29
C ASP A 66 -5.62 2.29 15.03
N ARG A 67 -5.08 2.90 13.98
CA ARG A 67 -5.43 4.27 13.56
C ARG A 67 -6.48 4.33 12.45
N LEU A 68 -6.84 3.18 11.87
CA LEU A 68 -7.83 3.12 10.81
C LEU A 68 -9.25 3.34 11.35
N PRO A 69 -10.17 3.88 10.54
CA PRO A 69 -11.59 3.83 10.84
C PRO A 69 -12.09 2.38 10.79
N ASP A 70 -13.12 2.07 11.59
CA ASP A 70 -13.73 0.74 11.66
C ASP A 70 -12.73 -0.42 11.77
N GLN A 71 -11.81 -0.32 12.74
CA GLN A 71 -10.68 -1.24 12.93
C GLN A 71 -11.09 -2.71 12.93
N ALA A 72 -12.30 -3.02 13.44
CA ALA A 72 -12.82 -4.38 13.51
C ALA A 72 -12.99 -4.99 12.10
N SER A 73 -13.43 -4.19 11.12
CA SER A 73 -13.63 -4.59 9.72
C SER A 73 -12.44 -4.20 8.81
N ALA A 74 -11.40 -3.57 9.35
CA ALA A 74 -10.27 -3.09 8.58
C ALA A 74 -9.19 -4.17 8.37
N ALA A 75 -8.55 -4.14 7.20
CA ALA A 75 -7.38 -4.92 6.85
C ALA A 75 -6.26 -4.00 6.34
N LEU A 76 -5.16 -3.91 7.09
CA LEU A 76 -3.98 -3.14 6.72
C LEU A 76 -2.94 -4.04 6.06
N ILE A 77 -2.44 -3.59 4.91
CA ILE A 77 -1.25 -4.12 4.26
C ILE A 77 -0.14 -3.09 4.42
N ALA A 78 0.80 -3.35 5.33
CA ALA A 78 1.94 -2.47 5.61
C ALA A 78 3.19 -2.99 4.92
N ILE A 79 3.79 -2.18 4.05
CA ILE A 79 4.91 -2.56 3.19
C ILE A 79 6.07 -1.59 3.45
N SER A 80 7.22 -2.15 3.80
CA SER A 80 8.50 -1.43 3.81
C SER A 80 9.41 -2.02 2.74
N PRO A 81 9.48 -1.41 1.54
CA PRO A 81 10.32 -1.92 0.45
C PRO A 81 11.80 -1.96 0.83
N ASN A 82 12.26 -0.94 1.56
CA ASN A 82 13.66 -0.81 1.97
C ASN A 82 14.06 -1.85 3.02
N GLN A 83 13.16 -2.19 3.95
CA GLN A 83 13.40 -3.23 4.96
C GLN A 83 13.04 -4.63 4.45
N ARG A 84 12.42 -4.73 3.27
CA ARG A 84 11.88 -5.98 2.69
C ARG A 84 10.89 -6.66 3.64
N VAL A 85 10.06 -5.87 4.29
CA VAL A 85 9.03 -6.32 5.23
C VAL A 85 7.66 -6.05 4.63
N LEU A 86 6.78 -7.04 4.75
CA LEU A 86 5.35 -6.93 4.48
C LEU A 86 4.60 -7.53 5.66
N GLU A 87 3.69 -6.76 6.24
CA GLU A 87 2.79 -7.18 7.30
C GLU A 87 1.35 -7.04 6.83
N ILE A 88 0.54 -8.07 7.08
CA ILE A 88 -0.92 -7.99 6.94
C ILE A 88 -1.51 -8.06 8.34
N VAL A 89 -2.28 -7.03 8.70
CA VAL A 89 -2.96 -6.91 9.99
C VAL A 89 -4.45 -6.82 9.72
N THR A 90 -5.21 -7.72 10.33
CA THR A 90 -6.67 -7.79 10.19
C THR A 90 -7.34 -7.49 11.52
N GLY A 91 -8.45 -6.76 11.45
CA GLY A 91 -9.36 -6.60 12.57
C GLY A 91 -10.08 -7.89 12.94
N GLU A 92 -10.76 -7.88 14.09
CA GLU A 92 -11.50 -9.05 14.60
C GLU A 92 -12.53 -9.59 13.61
N GLN A 93 -13.36 -8.72 13.01
CA GLN A 93 -14.36 -9.11 12.03
C GLN A 93 -13.72 -9.45 10.67
N ALA A 94 -12.70 -8.70 10.28
CA ALA A 94 -11.96 -8.94 9.05
C ALA A 94 -11.29 -10.32 9.03
N ASN A 95 -10.81 -10.81 10.18
CA ASN A 95 -10.16 -12.12 10.30
C ASN A 95 -11.09 -13.31 9.98
N ALA A 96 -12.41 -13.16 10.18
CA ALA A 96 -13.39 -14.16 9.79
C ALA A 96 -13.53 -14.28 8.26
N ARG A 97 -13.32 -13.18 7.54
CA ARG A 97 -13.39 -13.08 6.07
C ARG A 97 -12.03 -13.33 5.41
N LEU A 98 -10.94 -12.99 6.09
CA LEU A 98 -9.58 -13.11 5.60
C LEU A 98 -8.82 -14.11 6.47
N PRO A 99 -9.02 -15.43 6.26
CA PRO A 99 -8.35 -16.44 7.05
C PRO A 99 -6.84 -16.32 6.88
N ARG A 100 -6.08 -16.62 7.94
CA ARG A 100 -4.61 -16.51 7.98
C ARG A 100 -3.91 -17.14 6.77
N GLN A 101 -4.43 -18.24 6.23
CA GLN A 101 -3.89 -18.87 5.03
C GLN A 101 -3.99 -18.00 3.77
N ALA A 102 -5.09 -17.26 3.60
CA ALA A 102 -5.30 -16.36 2.47
C ALA A 102 -4.34 -15.17 2.56
N CYS A 103 -4.19 -14.60 3.76
CA CYS A 103 -3.19 -13.56 4.02
C CYS A 103 -1.77 -14.05 3.72
N ALA A 104 -1.41 -15.25 4.18
CA ALA A 104 -0.09 -15.82 3.93
C ALA A 104 0.18 -16.02 2.43
N LEU A 105 -0.80 -16.54 1.68
CA LEU A 105 -0.67 -16.74 0.24
C LEU A 105 -0.53 -15.41 -0.52
N ALA A 106 -1.35 -14.41 -0.17
CA ALA A 106 -1.26 -13.08 -0.75
C ALA A 106 0.09 -12.42 -0.44
N ALA A 107 0.57 -12.49 0.81
CA ALA A 107 1.86 -11.97 1.23
C ALA A 107 3.03 -12.60 0.46
N LEU A 108 3.01 -13.93 0.25
CA LEU A 108 3.99 -14.64 -0.55
C LEU A 108 4.01 -14.16 -2.00
N SER A 109 2.83 -14.04 -2.62
CA SER A 109 2.71 -13.55 -3.99
C SER A 109 3.18 -12.09 -4.12
N MET A 110 2.77 -11.22 -3.21
CA MET A 110 3.18 -9.81 -3.19
C MET A 110 4.71 -9.70 -3.09
N THR A 111 5.33 -10.42 -2.15
CA THR A 111 6.78 -10.39 -1.92
C THR A 111 7.57 -10.86 -3.15
N ALA A 112 7.08 -11.90 -3.85
CA ALA A 112 7.68 -12.35 -5.11
C ALA A 112 7.66 -11.26 -6.19
N THR A 113 6.53 -10.57 -6.36
CA THR A 113 6.39 -9.47 -7.33
C THR A 113 7.25 -8.27 -6.96
N PHE A 114 7.37 -7.95 -5.68
CA PHE A 114 8.23 -6.85 -5.19
C PHE A 114 9.71 -7.12 -5.49
N GLY A 115 10.16 -8.38 -5.36
CA GLY A 115 11.51 -8.78 -5.74
C GLY A 115 11.84 -8.52 -7.23
N GLY A 116 10.82 -8.48 -8.09
CA GLY A 116 10.93 -8.11 -9.50
C GLY A 116 10.85 -6.61 -9.79
N GLY A 117 10.70 -5.76 -8.77
CA GLY A 117 10.61 -4.30 -8.92
C GLY A 117 9.22 -3.76 -9.23
N ASP A 118 8.16 -4.58 -9.18
CA ASP A 118 6.78 -4.15 -9.44
C ASP A 118 5.96 -4.06 -8.15
N LEU A 119 6.17 -2.96 -7.41
CA LEU A 119 5.46 -2.70 -6.16
C LEU A 119 3.95 -2.52 -6.38
N THR A 120 3.56 -1.78 -7.41
CA THR A 120 2.16 -1.53 -7.76
C THR A 120 1.44 -2.82 -8.15
N GLY A 121 2.03 -3.61 -9.06
CA GLY A 121 1.46 -4.87 -9.50
C GLY A 121 1.37 -5.88 -8.37
N GLY A 122 2.36 -5.92 -7.47
CA GLY A 122 2.29 -6.78 -6.28
C GLY A 122 1.11 -6.40 -5.38
N ILE A 123 0.91 -5.10 -5.08
CA ILE A 123 -0.22 -4.63 -4.27
C ILE A 123 -1.56 -4.98 -4.93
N VAL A 124 -1.73 -4.65 -6.21
CA VAL A 124 -2.98 -4.89 -6.94
C VAL A 124 -3.32 -6.39 -7.01
N THR A 125 -2.34 -7.23 -7.33
CA THR A 125 -2.53 -8.68 -7.38
C THR A 125 -2.86 -9.24 -6.00
N GLY A 126 -2.16 -8.81 -4.96
CA GLY A 126 -2.41 -9.32 -3.63
C GLY A 126 -3.77 -8.88 -3.05
N LEU A 127 -4.23 -7.65 -3.36
CA LEU A 127 -5.60 -7.22 -3.02
C LEU A 127 -6.63 -8.12 -3.69
N ARG A 128 -6.48 -8.41 -4.99
CA ARG A 128 -7.37 -9.35 -5.70
C ARG A 128 -7.39 -10.74 -5.07
N MET A 129 -6.23 -11.28 -4.70
CA MET A 129 -6.14 -12.58 -4.03
C MET A 129 -6.86 -12.59 -2.67
N LEU A 130 -6.76 -11.50 -1.89
CA LEU A 130 -7.46 -11.39 -0.62
C LEU A 130 -8.98 -11.34 -0.84
N THR A 131 -9.43 -10.59 -1.83
CA THR A 131 -10.84 -10.49 -2.21
C THR A 131 -11.41 -11.83 -2.66
N ASP A 132 -10.73 -12.53 -3.57
CA ASP A 132 -11.18 -13.84 -4.09
C ASP A 132 -11.37 -14.88 -2.97
N GLN A 133 -10.49 -14.84 -1.97
CA GLN A 133 -10.49 -15.79 -0.86
C GLN A 133 -11.53 -15.47 0.22
N SER A 134 -12.03 -14.23 0.29
CA SER A 134 -13.09 -13.82 1.23
C SER A 134 -14.51 -14.21 0.82
N ARG A 135 -14.66 -14.71 -0.43
CA ARG A 135 -15.95 -15.13 -1.01
C ARG A 135 -16.34 -16.57 -0.65
N GLY A 136 -15.45 -17.34 -0.02
CA GLY A 136 -15.69 -18.72 0.44
C GLY A 136 -16.20 -18.77 1.87
#